data_AF-Q7U5W9-F1
#
_entry.id   AF-Q7U5W9-F1
#
_cell.length_a   1.000
_cell.length_b   1.000
_cell.length_c   1.000
_cell.angle_alpha   90.00
_cell.angle_beta   90.00
_cell.angle_gamma   90.00
#
_symmetry.space_group_name_H-M   'P 1'
#
loop_
_entity.id
_entity.type
_entity.pdbx_description
1 polymer ?
#
loop_
_entity_poly.entity_id
_entity_poly.type
_entity_poly.pdbx_seq_one_letter_code
_entity_poly.pdbx_strand_id
1 'polypeptide(L)' 'MQHEWFKTSEAARLCGVSSYWLKENRDISGGFLVIDKHWIPGITPTSSIRWHVPLVLEAMRYHGMNRIKGDQMLEAVQ' A
#
# COMPACT_ATOMS: atom_id res chain seq x y z
N MET A 1 9.52 -20.62 -0.33
CA MET A 1 8.29 -19.80 -0.38
C MET A 1 8.37 -18.97 -1.65
N GLN A 2 7.53 -19.29 -2.64
CA GLN A 2 7.60 -18.73 -3.99
C GLN A 2 6.56 -17.61 -4.14
N HIS A 3 7.03 -16.48 -4.65
CA HIS A 3 6.31 -15.28 -5.11
C HIS A 3 5.61 -14.40 -4.05
N GLU A 4 6.35 -13.43 -3.50
CA GLU A 4 5.82 -12.33 -2.66
C GLU A 4 5.10 -11.23 -3.48
N TRP A 5 5.25 -11.28 -4.80
CA TRP A 5 4.76 -10.29 -5.74
C TRP A 5 3.50 -10.75 -6.46
N PHE A 6 2.38 -10.09 -6.19
CA PHE A 6 1.07 -10.45 -6.69
C PHE A 6 0.51 -9.41 -7.67
N LYS A 7 -0.34 -9.84 -8.62
CA LYS A 7 -1.11 -8.89 -9.44
C LYS A 7 -2.12 -8.15 -8.58
N THR A 8 -2.54 -6.96 -9.00
CA THR A 8 -3.44 -6.08 -8.25
C THR A 8 -4.69 -6.77 -7.68
N SER A 9 -5.37 -7.63 -8.45
CA SER A 9 -6.58 -8.32 -7.98
C SER A 9 -6.30 -9.25 -6.80
N GLU A 10 -5.23 -10.03 -6.90
CA GLU A 10 -4.85 -10.99 -5.86
C GLU A 10 -4.23 -10.27 -4.65
N ALA A 11 -3.41 -9.26 -4.88
CA ALA A 11 -2.85 -8.42 -3.83
C ALA A 11 -3.95 -7.74 -3.02
N ALA A 12 -4.97 -7.19 -3.69
CA ALA A 12 -6.13 -6.57 -3.05
C ALA A 12 -6.87 -7.57 -2.15
N ARG A 13 -7.11 -8.79 -2.66
CA ARG A 13 -7.72 -9.88 -1.90
C ARG A 13 -6.91 -10.26 -0.66
N LEU A 14 -5.60 -10.43 -0.81
CA LEU A 14 -4.70 -10.80 0.28
C LEU A 14 -4.51 -9.69 1.33
N CYS A 15 -4.57 -8.43 0.90
CA CYS A 15 -4.46 -7.27 1.80
C CYS A 15 -5.81 -6.89 2.45
N GLY A 16 -6.94 -7.47 2.00
CA GLY A 16 -8.27 -7.13 2.50
C GLY A 16 -8.75 -5.73 2.10
N VAL A 17 -8.31 -5.22 0.94
CA VAL A 17 -8.63 -3.87 0.43
C VAL A 17 -9.12 -3.92 -1.01
N SER A 18 -9.63 -2.81 -1.53
CA SER A 18 -10.02 -2.73 -2.95
C SER A 18 -8.79 -2.53 -3.86
N SER A 19 -8.89 -2.95 -5.12
CA SER A 19 -7.86 -2.67 -6.13
C SER A 19 -7.66 -1.17 -6.37
N TYR A 20 -8.74 -0.38 -6.20
CA TYR A 20 -8.67 1.08 -6.28
C TYR A 20 -7.86 1.64 -5.11
N TRP A 21 -8.11 1.18 -3.88
CA TRP A 21 -7.39 1.60 -2.69
C TRP A 21 -5.87 1.40 -2.83
N LEU A 22 -5.42 0.26 -3.35
CA LEU A 22 -4.00 0.03 -3.62
C LEU A 22 -3.42 1.09 -4.57
N LYS A 23 -4.11 1.38 -5.68
CA LYS A 23 -3.64 2.32 -6.71
C LYS A 23 -3.60 3.76 -6.22
N GLU A 24 -4.59 4.18 -5.43
CA GLU A 24 -4.64 5.54 -4.85
C GLU A 24 -3.59 5.74 -3.76
N ASN A 25 -3.25 4.68 -3.03
CA ASN A 25 -2.24 4.76 -1.98
C ASN A 25 -0.81 4.62 -2.51
N ARG A 26 -0.59 4.64 -3.83
CA ARG A 26 0.76 4.73 -4.39
C ARG A 26 1.36 6.11 -4.14
N ASP A 27 2.67 6.13 -3.94
CA ASP A 27 3.50 7.34 -3.86
C ASP A 27 3.26 8.33 -5.01
N ILE A 28 3.07 7.84 -6.23
CA ILE A 28 2.76 8.70 -7.38
C ILE A 28 1.41 9.43 -7.29
N SER A 29 0.52 8.96 -6.40
CA SER A 29 -0.79 9.56 -6.12
C SER A 29 -0.79 10.33 -4.79
N GLY A 30 0.39 10.57 -4.19
CA GLY A 30 0.51 11.18 -2.85
C GLY A 30 0.24 10.20 -1.70
N GLY A 31 0.10 8.91 -2.01
CA GLY A 31 -0.01 7.85 -1.03
C GLY A 31 1.33 7.42 -0.46
N PHE A 32 1.33 6.31 0.28
CA PHE A 32 2.47 5.83 1.05
C PHE A 32 3.07 4.50 0.58
N LEU A 33 2.50 3.91 -0.46
CA LEU A 33 3.01 2.71 -1.09
C LEU A 33 4.07 3.12 -2.11
N VAL A 34 5.35 2.82 -1.83
CA VAL A 34 6.51 3.34 -2.55
C VAL A 34 6.86 2.41 -3.71
N ILE A 35 7.16 3.00 -4.87
CA ILE A 35 7.62 2.26 -6.06
C ILE A 35 8.90 1.47 -5.74
N ASP A 36 9.04 0.29 -6.34
CA ASP A 36 10.14 -0.68 -6.15
C ASP A 36 10.27 -1.27 -4.73
N LYS A 37 9.46 -0.81 -3.77
CA LYS A 37 9.34 -1.39 -2.43
C LYS A 37 8.01 -2.11 -2.23
N HIS A 38 6.91 -1.37 -2.34
CA HIS A 38 5.56 -1.88 -2.11
C HIS A 38 4.90 -2.35 -3.42
N TRP A 39 5.26 -1.72 -4.53
CA TRP A 39 4.68 -2.00 -5.84
C TRP A 39 5.68 -1.75 -6.98
N ILE A 40 5.53 -2.46 -8.10
CA ILE A 40 6.35 -2.31 -9.31
C ILE A 40 5.41 -2.09 -10.50
N PRO A 41 5.64 -1.07 -11.35
CA PRO A 41 4.84 -0.84 -12.55
C PRO A 41 4.94 -2.01 -13.52
N GLY A 42 3.92 -2.18 -14.35
CA GLY A 42 4.04 -3.06 -15.51
C GLY A 42 5.04 -2.48 -16.53
N ILE A 43 5.70 -3.37 -17.29
CA ILE A 43 6.66 -2.97 -18.35
C ILE A 43 6.01 -2.07 -19.41
N THR A 44 4.72 -2.27 -19.67
CA THR A 44 3.90 -1.43 -20.55
C THR A 44 2.72 -0.84 -19.79
N PRO A 45 2.05 0.21 -20.31
CA PRO A 45 0.84 0.76 -19.68
C PRO A 45 -0.29 -0.26 -19.48
N THR A 46 -0.33 -1.32 -20.29
CA THR A 46 -1.31 -2.41 -20.21
C THR A 46 -0.86 -3.56 -19.31
N SER A 47 0.42 -3.61 -18.94
CA SER A 47 0.98 -4.65 -18.10
C SER A 47 0.50 -4.49 -16.66
N SER A 48 0.19 -5.61 -16.00
CA SER A 48 -0.31 -5.57 -14.62
C SER A 48 0.77 -5.12 -13.63
N ILE A 49 0.40 -4.18 -12.75
CA ILE A 49 1.19 -3.82 -11.57
C ILE A 49 1.43 -5.06 -10.69
N ARG A 50 2.62 -5.15 -10.10
CA ARG A 50 2.96 -6.15 -9.08
C ARG A 50 3.04 -5.49 -7.71
N TRP A 51 2.60 -6.20 -6.68
CA TRP A 51 2.52 -5.71 -5.30
C TRP A 51 3.20 -6.68 -4.35
N HIS A 52 4.02 -6.15 -3.44
CA HIS A 52 4.67 -6.93 -2.39
C HIS A 52 3.78 -6.99 -1.16
N VAL A 53 2.91 -8.01 -1.10
CA VAL A 53 1.85 -8.10 -0.07
C VAL A 53 2.37 -7.97 1.37
N PRO A 54 3.46 -8.66 1.79
CA PRO A 54 3.99 -8.50 3.14
C PRO A 54 4.35 -7.05 3.51
N LEU A 55 5.06 -6.33 2.63
CA LEU A 55 5.46 -4.95 2.87
C LEU A 55 4.29 -3.97 2.77
N VAL A 56 3.30 -4.25 1.91
CA VAL A 56 2.05 -3.47 1.87
C VAL A 56 1.31 -3.57 3.20
N LEU A 57 1.18 -4.79 3.77
CA LEU A 57 0.56 -5.00 5.07
C LEU A 57 1.32 -4.32 6.21
N GLU A 58 2.66 -4.35 6.17
CA GLU A 58 3.51 -3.62 7.10
C GLU A 58 3.27 -2.10 7.01
N ALA A 59 3.26 -1.55 5.80
CA ALA A 59 2.98 -0.14 5.57
C ALA A 59 1.59 0.24 6.07
N MET A 60 0.55 -0.56 5.79
CA MET A 60 -0.80 -0.33 6.30
C MET A 60 -0.84 -0.21 7.82
N ARG A 61 -0.15 -1.11 8.53
CA ARG A 61 -0.05 -1.06 10.00
C ARG A 61 0.65 0.20 10.47
N TYR A 62 1.80 0.53 9.88
CA TYR A 62 2.56 1.73 10.24
C TYR A 62 1.75 3.02 10.01
N HIS A 63 1.06 3.13 8.88
CA HIS A 63 0.19 4.27 8.58
C HIS A 63 -1.00 4.37 9.52
N GLY A 64 -1.65 3.25 9.85
CA GLY A 64 -2.71 3.22 10.86
C GLY A 64 -2.24 3.70 12.22
N MET A 65 -1.06 3.25 12.66
CA MET A 65 -0.45 3.68 13.93
C MET A 65 -0.07 5.16 13.94
N ASN A 66 0.50 5.68 12.85
CA ASN A 66 0.86 7.10 12.76
C ASN A 66 -0.37 8.00 12.77
N ARG A 67 -1.49 7.57 12.16
CA ARG A 67 -2.75 8.30 12.25
C ARG A 67 -3.23 8.39 13.70
N ILE A 68 -3.24 7.28 14.43
CA ILE A 68 -3.64 7.25 15.85
C ILE A 68 -2.75 8.18 16.69
N LYS A 69 -1.43 8.14 16.49
CA LYS A 69 -0.51 9.05 17.19
C LYS A 69 -0.75 10.52 16.85
N GLY A 70 -1.02 10.82 15.57
CA GLY A 70 -1.35 12.16 15.11
C GLY A 70 -2.61 12.69 15.79
N ASP A 71 -3.67 11.89 15.85
CA ASP A 71 -4.93 12.25 16.50
C ASP A 71 -4.72 12.54 18.00
N GLN A 72 -3.96 11.68 18.71
CA GLN A 72 -3.62 11.87 20.13
C GLN A 72 -2.81 13.16 20.39
N MET A 73 -1.89 13.51 19.50
CA MET A 73 -1.10 14.75 19.63
C MET A 73 -1.97 16.00 19.41
N LEU A 74 -2.95 15.95 18.51
CA LEU A 74 -3.89 17.05 18.30
C LEU A 74 -4.80 17.25 19.52
N GLU A 75 -5.31 16.18 20.12
CA GLU A 75 -6.10 16.23 21.36
C GLU A 75 -5.28 16.79 22.54
N ALA A 76 -3.98 16.49 22.62
CA ALA A 76 -3.11 16.97 23.69
C ALA A 76 -2.71 18.45 23.59
N VAL A 77 -2.96 19.10 22.45
CA VAL A 77 -2.65 20.52 22.18
C VAL A 77 -3.92 21.40 22.30
N GLN A 78 -5.11 20.80 22.40
CA GLN A 78 -6.39 21.47 22.65
C GLN A 78 -6.64 21.66 24.15
#